data_AF-A0A1Y1S2R1-F1
#
_entry.id   AF-A0A1Y1S2R1-F1
#
_cell.length_a   1.000
_cell.length_b   1.000
_cell.length_c   1.000
_cell.angle_alpha   90.00
_cell.angle_beta   90.00
_cell.angle_gamma   90.00
#
_symmetry.space_group_name_H-M   'P 1'
#
loop_
_entity.id
_entity.type
_entity.pdbx_description
1 polymer ?
#
loop_
_entity_poly.entity_id
_entity_poly.type
_entity_poly.pdbx_seq_one_letter_code
_entity_poly.pdbx_strand_id
1 'polypeptide(L)' 'MISEEKKKVLDLFGQGRKQYKLMEFEKARQFFAQALEIDPEDGPSKVYYLRCKHYIENPPPEDWDGVFVMNTK' A
#
# COMPACT_ATOMS: atom_id res chain seq x y z
N MET A 1 -8.11 -16.79 17.20
CA MET A 1 -8.86 -15.77 16.43
C MET A 1 -8.05 -14.49 16.43
N ILE A 2 -7.98 -13.77 15.32
CA ILE A 2 -7.34 -12.44 15.28
C ILE A 2 -8.26 -11.38 15.90
N SER A 3 -7.68 -10.29 16.42
CA SER A 3 -8.44 -9.17 17.01
C SER A 3 -9.27 -8.42 15.97
N GLU A 4 -10.29 -7.69 16.42
CA GLU A 4 -11.11 -6.84 15.54
C GLU A 4 -10.29 -5.74 14.86
N GLU A 5 -9.30 -5.18 15.58
CA GLU A 5 -8.34 -4.23 15.01
C GLU A 5 -7.54 -4.88 13.87
N LYS A 6 -7.06 -6.12 14.07
CA LYS A 6 -6.31 -6.79 13.01
C LYS A 6 -7.19 -7.13 11.80
N LYS A 7 -8.47 -7.45 12.00
CA LYS A 7 -9.43 -7.60 10.89
C LYS A 7 -9.58 -6.31 10.10
N LYS A 8 -9.71 -5.16 10.76
CA LYS A 8 -9.81 -3.85 10.10
C LYS A 8 -8.53 -3.52 9.31
N VAL A 9 -7.36 -3.76 9.89
CA VAL A 9 -6.07 -3.57 9.20
C VAL A 9 -5.99 -4.42 7.95
N LEU A 10 -6.41 -5.69 8.01
CA LEU A 10 -6.42 -6.59 6.85
C LEU A 10 -7.38 -6.13 5.75
N ASP A 11 -8.56 -5.63 6.12
CA ASP A 11 -9.52 -5.08 5.17
C ASP A 11 -8.98 -3.83 4.46
N LEU A 12 -8.46 -2.85 5.23
CA LEU A 12 -7.83 -1.65 4.71
C LEU A 12 -6.63 -1.98 3.80
N PHE A 13 -5.78 -2.91 4.22
CA PHE A 13 -4.66 -3.39 3.41
C PHE A 13 -5.14 -4.00 2.09
N GLY A 14 -6.21 -4.81 2.12
CA GLY A 14 -6.83 -5.38 0.93
C GLY A 14 -7.34 -4.32 -0.04
N GLN A 15 -8.04 -3.30 0.47
CA GLN A 15 -8.50 -2.16 -0.30
C GLN A 15 -7.33 -1.36 -0.91
N GLY A 16 -6.30 -1.08 -0.12
CA GLY A 16 -5.09 -0.41 -0.58
C GLY A 16 -4.38 -1.18 -1.69
N ARG A 17 -4.25 -2.51 -1.56
CA ARG A 17 -3.66 -3.36 -2.61
C ARG A 17 -4.46 -3.38 -3.90
N LYS A 18 -5.79 -3.30 -3.83
CA LYS A 18 -6.64 -3.21 -5.03
C LYS A 18 -6.35 -1.92 -5.79
N GLN A 19 -6.31 -0.78 -5.08
CA GLN A 19 -5.99 0.51 -5.70
C GLN A 19 -4.55 0.55 -6.22
N TYR A 20 -3.60 -0.03 -5.50
CA TYR A 20 -2.20 -0.11 -5.91
C TYR A 20 -2.04 -0.81 -7.27
N LYS A 21 -2.75 -1.92 -7.49
CA LYS A 21 -2.74 -2.63 -8.78
C LYS A 21 -3.40 -1.86 -9.93
N LEU A 22 -4.26 -0.90 -9.61
CA LEU A 22 -4.89 -0.01 -10.59
C LEU A 22 -4.04 1.25 -10.85
N MET A 23 -2.83 1.32 -10.30
CA MET A 23 -1.97 2.52 -10.34
C MET A 23 -2.61 3.77 -9.69
N GLU A 24 -3.66 3.57 -8.89
CA GLU A 24 -4.34 4.61 -8.12
C GLU A 24 -3.57 4.88 -6.82
N PHE A 25 -2.29 5.27 -6.95
CA PHE A 25 -1.33 5.28 -5.84
C PHE A 25 -1.71 6.23 -4.71
N GLU A 26 -2.31 7.39 -5.00
CA GLU A 26 -2.79 8.31 -3.96
C GLU A 26 -3.89 7.68 -3.11
N LYS A 27 -4.88 7.02 -3.75
CA LYS A 27 -5.95 6.30 -3.03
C LYS A 27 -5.40 5.10 -2.26
N ALA A 28 -4.49 4.34 -2.88
CA ALA A 28 -3.83 3.21 -2.24
C ALA A 28 -3.08 3.67 -0.97
N ARG A 29 -2.32 4.77 -1.07
CA ARG A 29 -1.59 5.37 0.05
C ARG A 29 -2.50 5.71 1.23
N GLN A 30 -3.69 6.25 0.97
CA GLN A 30 -4.65 6.60 2.02
C GLN A 30 -5.11 5.37 2.82
N PHE A 31 -5.45 4.27 2.14
CA PHE A 31 -5.82 3.02 2.81
C PHE A 31 -4.69 2.44 3.67
N PHE A 32 -3.45 2.46 3.16
CA PHE A 32 -2.30 2.00 3.95
C PHE A 32 -2.02 2.93 5.13
N ALA A 33 -2.22 4.24 4.99
CA ALA A 33 -2.10 5.18 6.10
C ALA A 33 -3.13 4.88 7.20
N GLN A 34 -4.41 4.65 6.84
CA GLN A 34 -5.46 4.28 7.78
C GLN A 34 -5.17 2.94 8.48
N ALA A 35 -4.58 1.97 7.76
CA ALA A 35 -4.15 0.72 8.38
C ALA A 35 -3.05 0.96 9.43
N LEU A 36 -2.10 1.86 9.16
CA LEU A 36 -1.02 2.25 10.07
C LEU A 36 -1.47 3.13 11.24
N GLU A 37 -2.59 3.85 11.11
CA GLU A 37 -3.21 4.55 12.24
C GLU A 37 -3.75 3.55 13.28
N ILE A 38 -4.19 2.36 12.86
CA ILE A 38 -4.69 1.30 13.73
C ILE A 38 -3.55 0.42 14.25
N ASP A 39 -2.68 -0.04 13.36
CA ASP A 39 -1.52 -0.87 13.67
C ASP A 39 -0.26 -0.21 13.09
N PRO A 40 0.36 0.71 13.85
CA PRO A 40 1.57 1.39 13.42
C PRO A 40 2.73 0.45 13.14
N GLU A 41 2.66 -0.83 13.52
CA GLU A 41 3.69 -1.84 13.30
C GLU A 41 3.38 -2.78 12.13
N ASP A 42 2.29 -2.55 11.39
CA ASP A 42 1.95 -3.34 10.20
C ASP A 42 2.97 -3.16 9.07
N GLY A 43 3.97 -4.04 9.05
CA GLY A 43 5.07 -4.04 8.08
C GLY A 43 4.60 -3.96 6.62
N PRO A 44 3.63 -4.78 6.17
CA PRO A 44 3.09 -4.70 4.82
C PRO A 44 2.53 -3.32 4.47
N SER A 45 1.72 -2.72 5.34
CA SER A 45 1.17 -1.37 5.11
C SER A 45 2.28 -0.32 5.05
N LYS A 46 3.32 -0.38 5.90
CA LYS A 46 4.49 0.51 5.81
C LYS A 46 5.17 0.42 4.44
N VAL A 47 5.44 -0.80 3.98
CA VAL A 47 6.12 -1.04 2.70
C VAL A 47 5.29 -0.47 1.55
N TYR A 48 4.00 -0.81 1.49
CA TYR A 48 3.16 -0.36 0.40
C TYR A 48 2.88 1.15 0.44
N TYR A 49 2.76 1.75 1.62
CA TYR A 49 2.68 3.21 1.77
C TYR A 49 3.89 3.91 1.14
N LEU A 50 5.11 3.43 1.44
CA LEU A 50 6.34 3.98 0.84
C LEU A 50 6.42 3.76 -0.67
N ARG A 51 5.98 2.60 -1.16
CA ARG A 51 5.90 2.32 -2.60
C ARG A 51 4.92 3.25 -3.32
N CYS A 52 3.76 3.51 -2.71
CA CYS A 52 2.81 4.49 -3.25
C CYS A 52 3.46 5.87 -3.36
N LYS A 53 4.13 6.34 -2.29
CA LYS A 53 4.86 7.63 -2.35
C LYS A 53 5.87 7.66 -3.50
N HIS A 54 6.65 6.59 -3.65
CA HIS A 54 7.61 6.50 -4.74
C HIS A 54 6.94 6.60 -6.12
N TYR A 55 5.85 5.86 -6.35
CA TYR A 55 5.16 5.85 -7.65
C TYR A 55 4.26 7.07 -7.92
N ILE A 56 3.88 7.82 -6.88
CA ILE A 56 3.26 9.16 -7.07
C ILE A 56 4.30 10.12 -7.66
N GLU A 57 5.53 10.08 -7.16
CA GLU A 57 6.63 10.94 -7.65
C GLU A 57 7.26 10.40 -8.94
N ASN A 58 7.28 9.08 -9.13
CA ASN A 58 7.90 8.39 -10.25
C ASN A 58 6.91 7.39 -10.85
N PRO A 59 5.88 7.83 -11.60
CA PRO A 59 4.87 6.93 -12.14
C PRO A 59 5.49 5.75 -12.90
N PRO A 60 5.04 4.51 -12.67
CA PRO A 60 5.52 3.38 -13.44
C PRO A 60 4.97 3.45 -14.87
N PRO A 61 5.52 2.64 -15.78
CA PRO A 61 4.99 2.48 -17.13
C PRO A 61 3.50 2.09 -17.16
N GLU A 62 2.81 2.39 -18.27
CA GLU A 62 1.39 2.05 -18.43
C GLU A 62 1.13 0.54 -18.42
N ASP A 63 2.11 -0.26 -18.83
CA ASP A 63 2.07 -1.74 -18.87
C ASP A 63 2.57 -2.38 -17.57
N TRP A 64 2.68 -1.61 -16.49
CA TRP A 64 3.20 -2.08 -15.23
C TRP A 64 2.36 -3.22 -14.62
N ASP A 65 3.03 -4.31 -14.27
CA ASP A 65 2.43 -5.58 -13.83
C ASP A 65 2.15 -5.65 -12.32
N GLY A 66 2.40 -4.55 -11.59
CA GLY A 66 2.25 -4.48 -10.15
C GLY A 66 3.49 -4.89 -9.34
N VAL A 67 4.63 -5.15 -10.00
CA VAL A 67 5.90 -5.47 -9.34
C VAL A 67 6.65 -4.20 -8.98
N PHE A 68 6.97 -4.04 -7.70
CA PHE A 68 7.85 -2.97 -7.27
C PHE A 68 9.30 -3.26 -7.63
N VAL A 69 9.89 -2.44 -8.50
CA VAL A 69 11.32 -2.51 -8.84
C VAL A 69 12.06 -1.48 -8.01
N MET A 70 12.85 -1.96 -7.05
CA MET A 70 13.73 -1.10 -6.25
C MET A 70 15.07 -0.99 -6.98
N ASN A 71 15.28 0.10 -7.72
CA ASN A 71 16.58 0.40 -8.32
C ASN A 71 17.55 0.84 -7.21
N THR A 72 18.19 -0.10 -6.53
CA THR A 72 19.40 0.19 -5.74
C THR A 72 20.55 0.44 -6.71
N LYS A 73 21.15 1.63 -6.61
CA LYS A 73 22.46 1.94 -7.22
C LYS A 73 23.58 1.28 -6.43
#